data_AF-A0A953Z1J8-F1
#
_entry.id   AF-A0A953Z1J8-F1
#
_cell.length_a   1.000
_cell.length_b   1.000
_cell.length_c   1.000
_cell.angle_alpha   90.00
_cell.angle_beta   90.00
_cell.angle_gamma   90.00
#
_symmetry.space_group_name_H-M   'P 1'
#
loop_
_entity.id
_entity.type
_entity.pdbx_description
1 polymer ?
#
loop_
_entity_poly.entity_id
_entity_poly.type
_entity_poly.pdbx_seq_one_letter_code
_entity_poly.pdbx_strand_id
1 'polypeptide(L)' 'LRNFGPVSAELLYFFGIRSADEVLNADPYKLFMNLQEFSTSPLSRNYLRAILGAQQDRHFADVTIDESRLS' A
#
# COMPACT_ATOMS: atom_id res chain seq x y z
N LEU A 1 0.36 -11.67 1.74
CA LEU A 1 0.64 -10.77 0.60
C LEU A 1 2.13 -10.46 0.61
N ARG A 2 2.85 -10.50 -0.52
CA ARG A 2 4.28 -10.11 -0.53
C ARG A 2 4.42 -8.67 -0.01
N ASN A 3 5.48 -8.37 0.74
CA ASN A 3 5.75 -7.08 1.40
C ASN A 3 4.82 -6.70 2.57
N PHE A 4 3.81 -7.52 2.89
CA PHE A 4 2.94 -7.29 4.05
C PHE A 4 3.16 -8.36 5.11
N GLY A 5 3.70 -7.93 6.25
CA GLY A 5 3.73 -8.71 7.49
C GLY A 5 2.52 -8.43 8.39
N PRO A 6 2.43 -9.06 9.57
CA PRO A 6 1.30 -8.93 10.48
C PRO A 6 0.95 -7.49 10.84
N VAL A 7 1.94 -6.65 11.17
CA VAL A 7 1.72 -5.24 11.54
C VAL A 7 1.08 -4.43 10.41
N SER A 8 1.59 -4.58 9.17
CA SER A 8 1.00 -3.90 8.01
C SER A 8 -0.38 -4.44 7.64
N ALA A 9 -0.65 -5.73 7.91
CA ALA A 9 -1.98 -6.31 7.70
C ALA A 9 -2.99 -5.79 8.73
N GLU A 10 -2.59 -5.64 10.00
CA GLU A 10 -3.40 -4.98 11.03
C GLU A 10 -3.73 -3.55 10.67
N LEU A 11 -2.77 -2.81 10.11
CA LEU A 11 -3.00 -1.44 9.63
C LEU A 11 -4.04 -1.41 8.50
N LEU A 12 -3.90 -2.26 7.48
CA LEU A 12 -4.89 -2.41 6.41
C LEU A 12 -6.29 -2.74 6.99
N TYR A 13 -6.33 -3.63 7.98
CA TYR A 13 -7.57 -4.00 8.65
C TYR A 13 -8.18 -2.83 9.43
N PHE A 14 -7.37 -2.04 10.13
CA PHE A 14 -7.84 -0.84 10.80
C PHE A 14 -8.49 0.14 9.81
N PHE A 15 -7.93 0.26 8.60
CA PHE A 15 -8.46 1.13 7.54
C PHE A 15 -9.55 0.51 6.67
N GLY A 16 -10.16 -0.60 7.10
CA GLY A 16 -11.32 -1.17 6.43
C GLY A 16 -11.01 -2.15 5.31
N ILE A 17 -9.73 -2.42 5.00
CA ILE A 17 -9.37 -3.48 4.04
C ILE A 17 -9.47 -4.85 4.71
N ARG A 18 -10.23 -5.76 4.12
CA ARG A 18 -10.58 -7.05 4.73
C ARG A 18 -9.95 -8.25 4.05
N SER A 19 -9.39 -8.08 2.85
CA SER A 19 -8.85 -9.19 2.06
C SER A 19 -7.61 -8.81 1.28
N ALA A 20 -6.84 -9.84 0.89
CA ALA A 20 -5.74 -9.69 -0.05
C ALA A 20 -6.21 -9.17 -1.41
N ASP A 21 -7.35 -9.66 -1.90
CA ASP A 21 -7.91 -9.29 -3.20
C ASP A 21 -8.26 -7.81 -3.29
N GLU A 22 -8.72 -7.18 -2.21
CA GLU A 22 -8.94 -5.73 -2.18
C GLU A 22 -7.66 -4.95 -2.43
N VAL A 23 -6.52 -5.40 -1.89
CA VAL A 23 -5.22 -4.76 -2.14
C VAL A 23 -4.74 -5.03 -3.56
N LEU A 24 -4.90 -6.27 -4.03
CA LEU A 24 -4.41 -6.69 -5.35
C LEU A 24 -5.17 -6.03 -6.51
N ASN A 25 -6.46 -5.71 -6.32
CA ASN A 25 -7.31 -5.13 -7.36
C ASN A 25 -7.54 -3.62 -7.19
N ALA A 26 -7.08 -3.00 -6.11
CA ALA A 26 -7.18 -1.56 -5.92
C ALA A 26 -6.24 -0.77 -6.85
N ASP A 27 -6.57 0.50 -7.11
CA ASP A 27 -5.57 1.45 -7.60
C ASP A 27 -4.58 1.74 -6.45
N PRO A 28 -3.28 1.42 -6.62
CA PRO A 28 -2.32 1.49 -5.53
C PRO A 28 -2.08 2.92 -5.04
N TYR A 29 -2.20 3.92 -5.91
CA TYR A 29 -2.02 5.33 -5.57
C TYR A 29 -3.24 5.87 -4.84
N LYS A 30 -4.45 5.55 -5.32
CA LYS A 30 -5.68 5.93 -4.61
C LYS A 30 -5.74 5.27 -3.24
N LEU A 31 -5.39 3.98 -3.15
CA LEU A 31 -5.32 3.27 -1.88
C LEU A 31 -4.34 3.95 -0.93
N PHE A 32 -3.12 4.24 -1.39
CA PHE A 32 -2.13 4.96 -0.57
C PHE A 32 -2.63 6.33 -0.10
N MET A 33 -3.24 7.12 -0.98
CA MET A 33 -3.78 8.45 -0.64
C MET A 33 -4.92 8.36 0.37
N ASN A 34 -5.84 7.40 0.21
CA ASN A 34 -6.90 7.16 1.19
C ASN A 34 -6.30 6.80 2.56
N LEU A 35 -5.34 5.86 2.59
CA LEU A 35 -4.68 5.48 3.84
C LEU A 35 -3.92 6.65 4.48
N GLN A 36 -3.29 7.49 3.67
CA GLN A 36 -2.59 8.70 4.10
C GLN A 36 -3.57 9.71 4.74
N GLU A 37 -4.79 9.85 4.21
CA GLU A 37 -5.83 10.73 4.75
C GLU A 37 -6.35 10.25 6.11
N PHE A 38 -6.52 8.94 6.29
CA PHE A 38 -7.00 8.37 7.56
C PHE A 38 -5.89 8.16 8.60
N SER A 39 -4.62 8.25 8.21
CA SER A 39 -3.49 8.05 9.11
C SER A 39 -3.21 9.30 9.94
N THR A 40 -3.01 9.12 11.25
CA THR A 40 -2.60 10.21 12.17
C THR A 40 -1.14 10.63 11.98
N SER A 41 -0.38 9.90 11.17
CA SER A 41 1.02 10.19 10.85
C SER A 41 1.30 9.96 9.36
N PRO A 42 2.20 10.71 8.73
CA PRO A 42 2.52 10.51 7.33
C PRO A 42 3.02 9.08 7.04
N LEU A 43 2.38 8.42 6.08
CA LEU A 43 2.83 7.11 5.63
C LEU A 43 4.06 7.29 4.74
N SER A 44 5.06 6.43 4.96
CA SER A 44 6.25 6.38 4.11
C SER A 44 5.88 5.93 2.70
N ARG A 45 6.62 6.45 1.71
CA ARG A 45 6.60 5.96 0.31
C ARG A 45 6.89 4.46 0.20
N ASN A 46 7.56 3.86 1.20
CA ASN A 46 7.74 2.41 1.25
C ASN A 46 6.43 1.64 1.36
N TYR A 47 5.38 2.25 1.93
CA TYR A 47 4.06 1.64 1.98
C TYR A 47 3.42 1.54 0.58
N LEU A 48 3.54 2.60 -0.22
CA LEU A 48 3.13 2.57 -1.63
C LEU A 48 3.92 1.53 -2.43
N ARG A 49 5.24 1.44 -2.21
CA ARG A 49 6.06 0.37 -2.81
C ARG A 49 5.63 -1.02 -2.37
N ALA A 50 5.18 -1.19 -1.14
CA ALA A 50 4.68 -2.47 -0.65
C ALA A 50 3.38 -2.87 -1.37
N ILE A 51 2.44 -1.95 -1.56
CA ILE A 51 1.20 -2.18 -2.33
C ILE A 51 1.53 -2.53 -3.78
N LEU A 52 2.36 -1.71 -4.46
CA LEU A 52 2.77 -1.95 -5.84
C LEU A 52 3.54 -3.27 -5.99
N GLY A 53 4.47 -3.56 -5.08
CA GLY A 53 5.24 -4.80 -5.08
C GLY A 53 4.36 -6.02 -4.81
N ALA A 54 3.32 -5.90 -3.98
CA ALA A 54 2.34 -6.96 -3.80
C ALA A 54 1.57 -7.26 -5.10
N GLN A 55 1.14 -6.23 -5.83
CA GLN A 55 0.45 -6.38 -7.12
C GLN A 55 1.34 -6.95 -8.23
N GLN A 56 2.64 -6.65 -8.18
CA GLN A 56 3.63 -7.09 -9.18
C GLN A 56 4.33 -8.41 -8.79
N ASP A 57 4.04 -8.99 -7.62
CA ASP A 57 4.82 -10.07 -6.99
C ASP A 57 6.33 -9.78 -6.90
N ARG A 58 6.69 -8.54 -6.58
CA ARG A 58 8.08 -8.05 -6.44
C ARG A 58 8.36 -7.55 -5.04
N HIS A 59 9.63 -7.63 -4.60
CA HIS A 59 10.03 -7.03 -3.34
C HIS A 59 9.94 -5.50 -3.43
N PHE A 60 9.44 -4.83 -2.39
CA PHE A 60 9.15 -3.38 -2.43
C PHE A 60 10.37 -2.53 -2.79
N ALA A 61 11.58 -2.98 -2.45
CA ALA A 61 12.82 -2.28 -2.78
C ALA A 61 13.11 -2.21 -4.29
N ASP A 62 12.55 -3.16 -5.07
CA ASP A 62 12.75 -3.24 -6.52
C ASP A 62 11.70 -2.43 -7.31
N VAL A 63 10.78 -1.79 -6.60
CA VAL A 63 9.61 -1.12 -7.19
C VAL A 63 9.83 0.39 -7.24
N THR A 64 9.71 0.93 -8.45
CA THR A 64 9.75 2.37 -8.70
C THR A 64 8.36 2.97 -8.55
N ILE A 65 8.29 4.15 -7.93
CA ILE A 65 7.06 4.94 -7.81
C ILE A 65 7.06 5.96 -8.95
N ASP A 66 5.96 6.02 -9.69
CA ASP A 66 5.64 7.19 -10.51
C ASP A 66 5.18 8.36 -9.64
N GLU A 67 6.08 9.32 -9.38
CA GLU A 67 5.82 10.48 -8.52
C GLU A 67 4.77 11.45 -9.12
N SER A 68 4.54 11.41 -10.44
CA SER A 68 3.53 12.27 -11.08
C SER A 68 2.09 11.93 -10.68
N ARG A 69 1.88 10.74 -10.12
CA ARG A 69 0.58 10.28 -9.60
C ARG A 69 0.34 10.67 -8.14
N LEU A 70 1.28 11.38 -7.52
CA LEU A 70 1.24 11.81 -6.13
C LEU A 70 1.18 13.33 -5.97
N SER A 71 1.21 14.06 -7.10
CA SER A 71 1.13 15.53 -7.20
C SER A 71 -0.29 16.01 -7.48
#